data_AF-A0A3D9RNP5-F1
#
_entry.id   AF-A0A3D9RNP5-F1
#
_cell.length_a   1.000
_cell.length_b   1.000
_cell.length_c   1.000
_cell.angle_alpha   90.00
_cell.angle_beta   90.00
_cell.angle_gamma   90.00
#
_symmetry.space_group_name_H-M   'P 1'
#
loop_
_entity.id
_entity.type
_entity.pdbx_description
1 polymer ?
#
loop_
_entity_poly.entity_id
_entity_poly.type
_entity_poly.pdbx_seq_one_letter_code
_entity_poly.pdbx_strand_id
1 'polypeptide(L)'
;MNGGNILGAENSNKELNDRMQDDGAYQANSISSNYFYRSLFANHPDIVYHLDFNGNIVEANASFTQVLGYTPEEISNNLSQLYTEDQLQRRMDYFNKARQGEAQNFNLSASNKEGSIVELDIVYIPNLLDGQVVSIFGIAKDITVSNYLQESYKSLFANLSDTAFILDLDGNVLDVNDAALKSGGYTQEDVRQKPFHSFVFPEHKEQVFAPSKTCSKAKP
;
A
#
# COMPACT_ATOMS: atom_id res chain seq x y z
N MET A 1 -40.97 -54.57 -38.67
CA MET A 1 -41.20 -53.77 -37.44
C MET A 1 -39.84 -53.35 -36.93
N ASN A 2 -39.48 -52.09 -37.19
CA ASN A 2 -38.24 -51.43 -36.77
C ASN A 2 -38.44 -50.88 -35.35
N GLY A 3 -37.49 -51.10 -34.44
CA GLY A 3 -37.64 -50.58 -33.07
C GLY A 3 -36.40 -50.65 -32.17
N GLY A 4 -35.19 -50.79 -32.70
CA GLY A 4 -34.00 -50.89 -31.86
C GLY A 4 -32.77 -50.27 -32.51
N ASN A 5 -32.54 -48.97 -32.28
CA ASN A 5 -31.19 -48.38 -32.14
C ASN A 5 -31.13 -46.87 -31.85
N ILE A 6 -32.24 -46.18 -31.55
CA ILE A 6 -32.23 -44.70 -31.44
C ILE A 6 -31.72 -44.21 -30.07
N LEU A 7 -31.91 -44.98 -28.99
CA LEU A 7 -31.54 -44.60 -27.61
C LEU A 7 -30.03 -44.51 -27.34
N GLY A 8 -29.18 -45.22 -28.09
CA GLY A 8 -27.72 -45.19 -27.89
C GLY A 8 -27.05 -43.95 -28.51
N ALA A 9 -27.59 -43.45 -29.63
CA ALA A 9 -27.03 -42.31 -30.35
C ALA A 9 -27.38 -40.95 -29.69
N GLU A 10 -28.53 -40.86 -29.02
CA GLU A 10 -28.93 -39.65 -28.28
C GLU A 10 -28.10 -39.44 -27.00
N ASN A 11 -27.76 -40.54 -26.30
CA ASN A 11 -26.92 -40.45 -25.10
C ASN A 11 -25.47 -40.06 -25.41
N SER A 12 -24.86 -40.61 -26.48
CA SER A 12 -23.51 -40.22 -26.89
C SER A 12 -23.42 -38.76 -27.38
N ASN A 13 -24.47 -38.25 -28.05
CA ASN A 13 -24.49 -36.84 -28.45
C ASN A 13 -24.63 -35.89 -27.26
N LYS A 14 -25.41 -36.27 -26.24
CA LYS A 14 -25.52 -35.49 -25.01
C LYS A 14 -24.19 -35.43 -24.25
N GLU A 15 -23.53 -36.57 -24.06
CA GLU A 15 -22.22 -36.64 -23.39
C GLU A 15 -21.12 -35.88 -24.16
N LEU A 16 -21.12 -35.92 -25.50
CA LEU A 16 -20.18 -35.13 -26.31
C LEU A 16 -20.44 -33.63 -26.17
N ASN A 17 -21.70 -33.21 -26.16
CA ASN A 17 -22.06 -31.80 -26.03
C ASN A 17 -21.77 -31.27 -24.63
N ASP A 18 -22.01 -32.08 -23.59
CA ASP A 18 -21.68 -31.75 -22.20
C ASP A 18 -20.15 -31.61 -22.02
N ARG A 19 -19.34 -32.52 -22.59
CA ARG A 19 -17.87 -32.41 -22.57
C ARG A 19 -17.35 -31.19 -23.33
N MET A 20 -17.91 -30.88 -24.50
CA MET A 20 -17.52 -29.70 -25.27
C MET A 20 -17.91 -28.38 -24.58
N GLN A 21 -19.03 -28.35 -23.85
CA GLN A 21 -19.42 -27.20 -23.04
C GLN A 21 -18.54 -27.04 -21.80
N ASP A 22 -18.17 -28.14 -21.16
CA ASP A 22 -17.25 -28.14 -20.01
C ASP A 22 -15.85 -27.66 -20.44
N ASP A 23 -15.29 -28.22 -21.52
CA ASP A 23 -14.01 -27.78 -22.11
C ASP A 23 -14.04 -26.30 -22.53
N GLY A 24 -15.16 -25.85 -23.11
CA GLY A 24 -15.36 -24.45 -23.50
C GLY A 24 -15.45 -23.50 -22.29
N ALA A 25 -16.12 -23.92 -21.22
CA ALA A 25 -16.21 -23.15 -19.97
C ALA A 25 -14.86 -23.07 -19.26
N TYR A 26 -14.09 -24.17 -19.20
CA TYR A 26 -12.73 -24.16 -18.66
C TYR A 26 -11.81 -23.24 -19.45
N GLN A 27 -11.86 -23.25 -20.78
CA GLN A 27 -11.05 -22.36 -21.61
C GLN A 27 -11.45 -20.88 -21.43
N ALA A 28 -12.76 -20.58 -21.43
CA ALA A 28 -13.25 -19.22 -21.21
C ALA A 28 -12.87 -18.68 -19.81
N ASN A 29 -12.95 -19.52 -18.78
CA ASN A 29 -12.60 -19.15 -17.41
C ASN A 29 -11.08 -18.96 -17.26
N SER A 30 -10.27 -19.81 -17.91
CA SER A 30 -8.81 -19.69 -17.99
C SER A 30 -8.38 -18.38 -18.66
N ILE A 31 -8.99 -18.05 -19.81
CA ILE A 31 -8.70 -16.83 -20.58
C ILE A 31 -9.10 -15.59 -19.77
N SER A 32 -10.30 -15.61 -19.16
CA SER A 32 -10.80 -14.49 -18.37
C SER A 32 -9.95 -14.25 -17.12
N SER A 33 -9.55 -15.32 -16.43
CA SER A 33 -8.66 -15.25 -15.26
C SER A 33 -7.28 -14.72 -15.64
N ASN A 34 -6.73 -15.17 -16.77
CA ASN A 34 -5.44 -14.69 -17.27
C ASN A 34 -5.52 -13.21 -17.68
N TYR A 35 -6.58 -12.79 -18.36
CA TYR A 35 -6.80 -11.40 -18.74
C TYR A 35 -6.92 -10.49 -17.51
N PHE A 36 -7.71 -10.91 -16.51
CA PHE A 36 -7.87 -10.18 -15.26
C PHE A 36 -6.55 -10.05 -14.50
N TYR A 37 -5.80 -11.15 -14.34
CA TYR A 37 -4.46 -11.15 -13.75
C TYR A 37 -3.54 -10.17 -14.47
N ARG A 38 -3.44 -10.27 -15.81
CA ARG A 38 -2.58 -9.38 -16.60
C ARG A 38 -2.96 -7.92 -16.46
N SER A 39 -4.26 -7.61 -16.41
CA SER A 39 -4.72 -6.24 -16.25
C SER A 39 -4.38 -5.68 -14.88
N LEU A 40 -4.64 -6.43 -13.81
CA LEU A 40 -4.27 -6.03 -12.45
C LEU A 40 -2.77 -5.88 -12.30
N PHE A 41 -1.99 -6.82 -12.81
CA PHE A 41 -0.53 -6.80 -12.73
C PHE A 41 0.05 -5.61 -13.51
N ALA A 42 -0.28 -5.51 -14.80
CA ALA A 42 0.33 -4.54 -15.71
C ALA A 42 -0.11 -3.09 -15.44
N ASN A 43 -1.36 -2.89 -15.02
CA ASN A 43 -1.92 -1.55 -14.77
C ASN A 43 -1.97 -1.17 -13.29
N HIS A 44 -1.39 -1.98 -12.39
CA HIS A 44 -1.30 -1.60 -10.98
C HIS A 44 -0.49 -0.30 -10.85
N PRO A 45 -0.96 0.71 -10.09
CA PRO A 45 -0.20 1.94 -9.90
C PRO A 45 1.09 1.69 -9.14
N ASP A 46 1.05 0.84 -8.11
CA ASP A 46 2.25 0.43 -7.36
C ASP A 46 3.04 -0.64 -8.09
N ILE A 47 4.26 -0.88 -7.63
CA ILE A 47 5.10 -1.95 -8.12
C ILE A 47 4.46 -3.30 -7.78
N VAL A 48 4.29 -4.17 -8.78
CA VAL A 48 3.88 -5.56 -8.59
C VAL A 48 4.93 -6.47 -9.21
N TYR A 49 5.36 -7.48 -8.47
CA TYR A 49 6.36 -8.43 -8.92
C TYR A 49 6.11 -9.84 -8.40
N HIS A 50 6.68 -10.81 -9.10
CA HIS A 50 6.59 -12.22 -8.77
C HIS A 50 7.95 -12.75 -8.35
N LEU A 51 7.96 -13.56 -7.29
CA LEU A 51 9.15 -14.18 -6.75
C LEU A 51 9.20 -15.68 -7.02
N ASP A 52 10.38 -16.18 -7.37
CA ASP A 52 10.69 -17.61 -7.33
C ASP A 52 10.87 -18.12 -5.87
N PHE A 53 11.07 -19.43 -5.70
CA PHE A 53 11.28 -20.04 -4.39
C PHE A 53 12.60 -19.68 -3.70
N ASN A 54 13.51 -19.02 -4.40
CA ASN A 54 14.77 -18.50 -3.86
C ASN A 54 14.65 -17.01 -3.50
N GLY A 55 13.50 -16.37 -3.76
CA GLY A 55 13.25 -14.96 -3.48
C GLY A 55 13.74 -14.02 -4.58
N ASN A 56 14.08 -14.53 -5.76
CA ASN A 56 14.48 -13.72 -6.91
C ASN A 56 13.24 -13.19 -7.64
N ILE A 57 13.34 -11.97 -8.16
CA ILE A 57 12.28 -11.36 -8.98
C ILE A 57 12.34 -11.97 -10.38
N VAL A 58 11.27 -12.65 -10.79
CA VAL A 58 11.16 -13.30 -12.11
C VAL A 58 10.28 -12.53 -13.09
N GLU A 59 9.35 -11.71 -12.58
CA GLU A 59 8.48 -10.85 -13.35
C GLU A 59 8.18 -9.60 -12.55
N ALA A 60 8.09 -8.44 -13.19
CA ALA A 60 7.57 -7.22 -12.56
C ALA A 60 6.80 -6.36 -13.58
N ASN A 61 5.89 -5.53 -13.08
CA ASN A 61 5.11 -4.63 -13.90
C ASN A 61 5.89 -3.36 -14.32
N ALA A 62 5.26 -2.51 -15.14
CA ALA A 62 5.89 -1.28 -15.63
C ALA A 62 6.28 -0.30 -14.50
N SER A 63 5.52 -0.27 -13.41
CA SER A 63 5.80 0.58 -12.25
C SER A 63 7.14 0.23 -11.59
N PHE A 64 7.58 -1.03 -11.63
CA PHE A 64 8.91 -1.44 -11.16
C PHE A 64 10.01 -0.61 -11.83
N THR A 65 10.01 -0.58 -13.15
CA THR A 65 11.02 0.14 -13.94
C THR A 65 10.86 1.65 -13.79
N GLN A 66 9.63 2.16 -13.70
CA GLN A 66 9.37 3.59 -13.52
C GLN A 66 9.89 4.13 -12.18
N VAL A 67 9.72 3.36 -11.10
CA VAL A 67 10.11 3.79 -9.75
C VAL A 67 11.58 3.51 -9.46
N LEU A 68 12.08 2.32 -9.83
CA LEU A 68 13.44 1.89 -9.49
C LEU A 68 14.46 2.17 -10.60
N GLY A 69 14.01 2.41 -11.83
CA GLY A 69 14.89 2.65 -12.99
C GLY A 69 15.56 1.40 -13.55
N TYR A 70 15.33 0.23 -12.97
CA TYR A 70 15.88 -1.05 -13.40
C TYR A 70 14.83 -1.90 -14.09
N THR A 71 15.24 -2.72 -15.07
CA THR A 71 14.38 -3.82 -15.53
C THR A 71 14.51 -5.04 -14.62
N PRO A 72 13.51 -5.94 -14.59
CA PRO A 72 13.60 -7.19 -13.84
C PRO A 72 14.84 -8.02 -14.18
N GLU A 73 15.25 -8.03 -15.45
CA GLU A 73 16.41 -8.78 -15.94
C GLU A 73 17.73 -8.20 -15.40
N GLU A 74 17.83 -6.87 -15.24
CA GLU A 74 19.02 -6.22 -14.68
C GLU A 74 19.22 -6.56 -13.20
N ILE A 75 18.13 -6.82 -12.47
CA ILE A 75 18.14 -6.92 -11.00
C ILE A 75 17.90 -8.33 -10.46
N SER A 76 17.37 -9.25 -11.27
CA SER A 76 17.01 -10.62 -10.86
C SER A 76 18.16 -11.36 -10.14
N ASN A 77 19.42 -11.07 -10.49
CA ASN A 77 20.61 -11.66 -9.87
C ASN A 77 21.48 -10.65 -9.09
N ASN A 78 21.01 -9.41 -8.91
CA ASN A 78 21.81 -8.32 -8.37
C ASN A 78 20.99 -7.38 -7.47
N LEU A 79 20.13 -7.96 -6.61
CA LEU A 79 19.31 -7.20 -5.65
C LEU A 79 20.12 -6.29 -4.71
N SER A 80 21.44 -6.52 -4.58
CA SER A 80 22.36 -5.65 -3.84
C SER A 80 22.55 -4.27 -4.47
N GLN A 81 22.11 -4.04 -5.71
CA GLN A 81 22.00 -2.67 -6.26
C GLN A 81 20.84 -1.90 -5.64
N LEU A 82 19.76 -2.59 -5.24
CA LEU A 82 18.61 -1.97 -4.59
C LEU A 82 18.82 -1.85 -3.09
N TYR A 83 19.35 -2.90 -2.45
CA TYR A 83 19.28 -3.04 -1.00
C TYR A 83 20.68 -3.23 -0.39
N THR A 84 20.85 -2.72 0.83
CA THR A 84 22.01 -3.05 1.65
C THR A 84 21.93 -4.51 2.12
N GLU A 85 23.04 -5.07 2.59
CA GLU A 85 23.09 -6.45 3.09
C GLU A 85 22.10 -6.70 4.23
N ASP A 86 21.96 -5.75 5.17
CA ASP A 86 20.97 -5.83 6.25
C ASP A 86 19.54 -5.88 5.72
N GLN A 87 19.23 -5.05 4.72
CA GLN A 87 17.92 -5.04 4.09
C GLN A 87 17.64 -6.31 3.30
N LEU A 88 18.64 -6.88 2.62
CA LEU A 88 18.53 -8.17 1.95
C LEU A 88 18.22 -9.30 2.95
N GLN A 89 18.91 -9.32 4.09
CA GLN A 89 18.64 -10.30 5.15
C GLN A 89 17.22 -10.16 5.69
N ARG A 90 16.80 -8.94 6.05
CA ARG A 90 15.44 -8.66 6.52
C ARG A 90 14.39 -9.05 5.48
N ARG A 91 14.61 -8.71 4.21
CA ARG A 91 13.76 -9.10 3.08
C ARG A 91 13.60 -10.62 3.02
N MET A 92 14.69 -11.36 3.20
CA MET A 92 14.65 -12.82 3.18
C MET A 92 13.95 -13.43 4.39
N ASP A 93 14.05 -12.80 5.57
CA ASP A 93 13.30 -13.23 6.75
C ASP A 93 11.79 -13.13 6.51
N TYR A 94 11.32 -12.02 5.92
CA TYR A 94 9.91 -11.87 5.51
C TYR A 94 9.52 -12.87 4.42
N PHE A 95 10.36 -13.08 3.41
CA PHE A 95 10.11 -14.07 2.37
C PHE A 95 9.94 -15.48 2.97
N ASN A 96 10.78 -15.87 3.93
CA ASN A 96 10.72 -17.18 4.57
C ASN A 96 9.43 -17.38 5.38
N LYS A 97 8.90 -16.32 6.01
CA LYS A 97 7.57 -16.35 6.66
C LYS A 97 6.44 -16.43 5.64
N ALA A 98 6.52 -15.68 4.54
CA ALA A 98 5.57 -15.78 3.43
C ALA A 98 5.54 -17.19 2.83
N ARG A 99 6.68 -17.87 2.75
CA ARG A 99 6.77 -19.26 2.28
C ARG A 99 6.04 -20.25 3.20
N GLN A 100 5.76 -19.87 4.45
CA GLN A 100 4.96 -20.66 5.40
C GLN A 100 3.46 -20.37 5.26
N GLY A 101 3.05 -19.53 4.30
CA GLY A 101 1.65 -19.19 4.03
C GLY A 101 1.18 -17.91 4.73
N GLU A 102 2.06 -17.20 5.45
CA GLU A 102 1.71 -15.98 6.17
C GLU A 102 2.02 -14.71 5.36
N ALA A 103 1.01 -13.92 5.05
CA ALA A 103 1.23 -12.61 4.43
C ALA A 103 2.11 -11.73 5.33
N GLN A 104 3.08 -11.02 4.73
CA GLN A 104 3.98 -10.13 5.44
C GLN A 104 3.79 -8.70 4.95
N ASN A 105 3.92 -7.73 5.86
CA ASN A 105 4.01 -6.31 5.54
C ASN A 105 5.26 -5.74 6.23
N PHE A 106 6.06 -4.98 5.49
CA PHE A 106 7.29 -4.39 5.97
C PHE A 106 7.80 -3.28 5.06
N ASN A 107 8.70 -2.45 5.58
CA ASN A 107 9.30 -1.35 4.83
C ASN A 107 10.79 -1.60 4.57
N LEU A 108 11.24 -1.23 3.36
CA LEU A 108 12.64 -1.20 2.95
C LEU A 108 12.95 0.11 2.21
N SER A 109 14.23 0.48 2.17
CA SER A 109 14.70 1.67 1.47
C SER A 109 15.60 1.23 0.30
N ALA A 110 15.05 1.26 -0.91
CA ALA A 110 15.74 0.84 -2.11
C ALA A 110 16.54 1.99 -2.74
N SER A 111 17.75 1.74 -3.23
CA SER A 111 18.45 2.65 -4.14
C SER A 111 17.95 2.43 -5.57
N ASN A 112 17.44 3.48 -6.21
CA ASN A 112 17.13 3.41 -7.63
C ASN A 112 18.40 3.54 -8.49
N LYS A 113 18.26 3.38 -9.81
CA LYS A 113 19.38 3.42 -10.77
C LYS A 113 20.13 4.76 -10.82
N GLU A 114 19.49 5.83 -10.38
CA GLU A 114 20.08 7.18 -10.29
C GLU A 114 20.77 7.43 -8.93
N GLY A 115 20.71 6.47 -7.99
CA GLY A 115 21.29 6.56 -6.65
C GLY A 115 20.40 7.29 -5.63
N SER A 116 19.16 7.62 -5.99
CA SER A 116 18.19 8.17 -5.04
C SER A 116 17.56 7.05 -4.20
N ILE A 117 17.28 7.35 -2.93
CA ILE A 117 16.60 6.44 -2.03
C ILE A 117 15.09 6.52 -2.25
N VAL A 118 14.47 5.36 -2.44
CA VAL A 118 13.03 5.15 -2.54
C VAL A 118 12.58 4.34 -1.33
N GLU A 119 11.69 4.91 -0.53
CA GLU A 119 11.07 4.23 0.60
C GLU A 119 9.88 3.39 0.12
N LEU A 120 9.91 2.09 0.35
CA LEU A 120 8.91 1.13 -0.11
C LEU A 120 8.16 0.51 1.07
N ASP A 121 6.84 0.57 1.04
CA ASP A 121 5.92 -0.26 1.86
C ASP A 121 5.57 -1.52 1.06
N ILE A 122 6.03 -2.67 1.53
CA ILE A 122 6.04 -3.93 0.79
C ILE A 122 5.11 -4.93 1.46
N VAL A 123 4.24 -5.54 0.66
CA VAL A 123 3.42 -6.68 1.04
C VAL A 123 3.85 -7.92 0.26
N TYR A 124 4.17 -8.99 0.99
CA TYR A 124 4.31 -10.33 0.41
C TYR A 124 3.03 -11.13 0.58
N ILE A 125 2.50 -11.62 -0.54
CA ILE A 125 1.27 -12.38 -0.63
C ILE A 125 1.61 -13.80 -1.13
N PRO A 126 1.53 -14.82 -0.27
CA PRO A 126 1.71 -16.19 -0.67
C PRO A 126 0.58 -16.62 -1.61
N ASN A 127 0.93 -17.26 -2.72
CA ASN A 127 -0.01 -17.88 -3.64
C ASN A 127 -0.10 -19.38 -3.30
N LEU A 128 -1.28 -19.84 -2.90
CA LEU A 128 -1.51 -21.21 -2.47
C LEU A 128 -2.24 -22.02 -3.53
N LEU A 129 -1.75 -23.23 -3.79
CA LEU A 129 -2.43 -24.28 -4.55
C LEU A 129 -2.51 -25.52 -3.66
N ASP A 130 -3.72 -26.03 -3.44
CA ASP A 130 -3.97 -27.21 -2.57
C ASP A 130 -3.33 -27.10 -1.17
N GLY A 131 -3.32 -25.89 -0.60
CA GLY A 131 -2.74 -25.60 0.72
C GLY A 131 -1.21 -25.50 0.75
N GLN A 132 -0.54 -25.61 -0.40
CA GLN A 132 0.90 -25.42 -0.53
C GLN A 132 1.23 -24.09 -1.19
N VAL A 133 2.21 -23.37 -0.66
CA VAL A 133 2.70 -22.14 -1.29
C VAL A 133 3.45 -22.51 -2.56
N VAL A 134 2.91 -22.12 -3.72
CA VAL A 134 3.50 -22.35 -5.04
C VAL A 134 4.30 -21.16 -5.55
N SER A 135 4.03 -19.96 -5.04
CA SER A 135 4.78 -18.75 -5.32
C SER A 135 4.47 -17.64 -4.33
N ILE A 136 5.20 -16.53 -4.41
CA ILE A 136 4.93 -15.32 -3.63
C ILE A 136 4.87 -14.12 -4.58
N PHE A 137 3.84 -13.29 -4.42
CA PHE A 137 3.73 -11.99 -5.06
C PHE A 137 4.18 -10.90 -4.10
N GLY A 138 4.91 -9.91 -4.64
CA GLY A 138 5.25 -8.68 -3.94
C GLY A 138 4.46 -7.51 -4.51
N ILE A 139 3.87 -6.71 -3.64
CA ILE A 139 3.37 -5.37 -3.98
C ILE A 139 4.23 -4.39 -3.20
N ALA A 140 4.82 -3.40 -3.86
CA ALA A 140 5.64 -2.38 -3.21
C ALA A 140 5.13 -0.99 -3.60
N LYS A 141 4.64 -0.26 -2.59
CA LYS A 141 4.16 1.10 -2.73
C LYS A 141 5.28 2.08 -2.40
N ASP A 142 5.53 3.02 -3.31
CA ASP A 142 6.42 4.15 -3.05
C ASP A 142 5.76 5.11 -2.05
N ILE A 143 6.37 5.23 -0.87
CA ILE A 143 5.93 6.13 0.20
C ILE A 143 6.92 7.28 0.43
N THR A 144 7.91 7.46 -0.46
CA THR A 144 8.98 8.45 -0.34
C THR A 144 8.43 9.86 -0.19
N VAL A 145 7.53 10.26 -1.10
CA VAL A 145 6.92 11.61 -1.07
C VAL A 145 6.04 11.77 0.17
N SER A 146 5.25 10.76 0.53
CA SER A 146 4.38 10.81 1.70
C SER A 146 5.19 11.00 3.00
N ASN A 147 6.26 10.23 3.16
CA ASN A 147 7.15 10.32 4.31
C ASN A 147 7.88 11.67 4.34
N TYR A 148 8.41 12.12 3.20
CA TYR A 148 9.06 13.42 3.11
C TYR A 148 8.12 14.57 3.47
N LEU A 149 6.88 14.54 2.99
CA LEU A 149 5.88 15.56 3.31
C LEU A 149 5.51 15.54 4.79
N GLN A 150 5.32 14.34 5.36
CA GLN A 150 5.02 14.18 6.78
C GLN A 150 6.16 14.71 7.66
N GLU A 151 7.42 14.37 7.35
CA GLU A 151 8.58 14.84 8.10
C GLU A 151 8.83 16.34 7.91
N SER A 152 8.65 16.85 6.69
CA SER A 152 8.74 18.29 6.41
C SER A 152 7.68 19.06 7.19
N TYR A 153 6.44 18.56 7.24
CA TYR A 153 5.37 19.15 8.03
C TYR A 153 5.71 19.16 9.52
N LYS A 154 6.13 18.03 10.10
CA LYS A 154 6.52 17.95 11.52
C LYS A 154 7.64 18.94 11.84
N SER A 155 8.66 18.99 10.98
CA SER A 155 9.79 19.88 11.16
C SER A 155 9.38 21.35 11.08
N LEU A 156 8.58 21.74 10.08
CA LEU A 156 8.09 23.12 9.97
C LEU A 156 7.22 23.48 11.17
N PHE A 157 6.24 22.65 11.52
CA PHE A 157 5.33 22.90 12.64
C PHE A 157 6.10 23.03 13.97
N ALA A 158 7.03 22.13 14.26
CA ALA A 158 7.84 22.16 15.47
C ALA A 158 8.78 23.39 15.54
N ASN A 159 9.33 23.83 14.40
CA ASN A 159 10.28 24.94 14.33
C ASN A 159 9.63 26.32 14.13
N LEU A 160 8.30 26.42 14.04
CA LEU A 160 7.61 27.71 14.04
C LEU A 160 7.92 28.47 15.34
N SER A 161 8.43 29.70 15.21
CA SER A 161 8.72 30.58 16.35
C SER A 161 7.46 31.03 17.09
N ASP A 162 6.36 31.19 16.36
CA ASP A 162 5.07 31.56 16.93
C ASP A 162 4.37 30.34 17.52
N THR A 163 3.59 30.55 18.57
CA THR A 163 2.79 29.50 19.19
C THR A 163 1.72 29.01 18.23
N ALA A 164 1.70 27.70 17.94
CA ALA A 164 0.75 27.10 17.01
C ALA A 164 0.06 25.89 17.66
N PHE A 165 -1.26 25.81 17.45
CA PHE A 165 -2.13 24.73 17.91
C PHE A 165 -2.97 24.23 16.75
N ILE A 166 -3.17 22.92 16.70
CA ILE A 166 -4.12 22.27 15.80
C ILE A 166 -5.25 21.75 16.66
N LEU A 167 -6.48 22.14 16.32
CA LEU A 167 -7.67 21.82 17.09
C LEU A 167 -8.60 20.89 16.29
N ASP A 168 -9.35 20.05 16.99
CA ASP A 168 -10.50 19.36 16.40
C ASP A 168 -11.71 20.30 16.26
N LEU A 169 -12.82 19.76 15.74
CA LEU A 169 -14.05 20.52 15.55
C LEU A 169 -14.71 20.97 16.86
N ASP A 170 -14.40 20.31 17.97
CA ASP A 170 -14.90 20.63 19.31
C ASP A 170 -13.96 21.59 20.06
N GLY A 171 -12.83 21.98 19.44
CA GLY A 171 -11.84 22.89 20.00
C GLY A 171 -10.83 22.23 20.94
N ASN A 172 -10.72 20.89 20.95
CA ASN A 172 -9.69 20.18 21.70
C ASN A 172 -8.38 20.17 20.92
N VAL A 173 -7.26 20.23 21.63
CA VAL A 173 -5.93 20.26 21.01
C VAL A 173 -5.59 18.87 20.45
N LEU A 174 -5.48 18.78 19.13
CA LEU A 174 -4.95 17.62 18.41
C LEU A 174 -3.42 17.61 18.42
N ASP A 175 -2.81 18.76 18.17
CA ASP A 175 -1.35 18.94 18.19
C ASP A 175 -0.94 20.36 18.60
N VAL A 176 0.29 20.51 19.08
CA VAL A 176 0.84 21.75 19.60
C VAL A 176 2.34 21.82 19.34
N ASN A 177 2.84 22.97 18.90
CA ASN A 177 4.27 23.12 18.59
C ASN A 177 5.14 23.43 19.82
N ASP A 178 6.46 23.27 19.66
CA ASP A 178 7.45 23.48 20.72
C ASP A 178 7.42 24.91 21.30
N ALA A 179 7.16 25.93 20.48
CA ALA A 179 7.08 27.31 20.93
C ALA A 179 5.91 27.51 21.91
N ALA A 180 4.75 26.93 21.64
CA ALA A 180 3.60 26.94 22.54
C ALA A 180 3.88 26.18 23.84
N LEU A 181 4.53 25.02 23.78
CA LEU A 181 4.92 24.25 24.96
C LEU A 181 5.90 25.01 25.87
N LYS A 182 6.95 25.58 25.28
CA LYS A 182 7.98 26.35 26.01
C LYS A 182 7.44 27.64 26.61
N SER A 183 6.62 28.38 25.86
CA SER A 183 6.02 29.63 26.35
C SER A 183 4.96 29.40 27.43
N GLY A 184 4.17 28.32 27.30
CA GLY A 184 3.15 27.95 28.27
C GLY A 184 3.67 27.19 29.49
N GLY A 185 4.89 26.63 29.41
CA GLY A 185 5.46 25.80 30.47
C GLY A 185 4.80 24.42 30.60
N TYR A 186 4.30 23.87 29.48
CA TYR A 186 3.58 22.60 29.44
C TYR A 186 4.37 21.54 28.67
N THR A 187 4.09 20.28 28.97
CA THR A 187 4.49 19.15 28.11
C THR A 187 3.39 18.86 27.08
N GLN A 188 3.71 18.10 26.04
CA GLN A 188 2.72 17.69 25.04
C GLN A 188 1.58 16.89 25.68
N GLU A 189 1.87 16.06 26.69
CA GLU A 189 0.88 15.28 27.43
C GLU A 189 -0.05 16.16 28.27
N ASP A 190 0.44 17.30 28.76
CA ASP A 190 -0.38 18.26 29.49
C ASP A 190 -1.43 18.96 28.63
N VAL A 191 -1.23 19.01 27.30
CA VAL A 191 -2.04 19.81 26.39
C VAL A 191 -2.92 18.94 25.49
N ARG A 192 -2.41 17.79 25.05
CA ARG A 192 -3.07 16.94 24.04
C ARG A 192 -4.44 16.46 24.51
N GLN A 193 -5.42 16.50 23.61
CA GLN A 193 -6.83 16.16 23.82
C GLN A 193 -7.54 17.01 24.90
N LYS A 194 -6.95 18.12 25.35
CA LYS A 194 -7.62 19.05 26.27
C LYS A 194 -8.25 20.21 25.49
N PRO A 195 -9.33 20.83 26.01
CA PRO A 195 -9.95 21.97 25.37
C PRO A 195 -8.99 23.17 25.29
N PHE A 196 -8.77 23.75 24.10
CA PHE A 196 -7.84 24.87 23.94
C PHE A 196 -8.14 26.06 24.87
N HIS A 197 -9.42 26.32 25.13
CA HIS A 197 -9.87 27.39 26.01
C HIS A 197 -9.39 27.26 27.47
N SER A 198 -8.89 26.09 27.91
CA SER A 198 -8.29 25.95 29.25
C SER A 198 -6.92 26.61 29.35
N PHE A 199 -6.25 26.85 28.22
CA PHE A 199 -4.91 27.44 28.17
C PHE A 199 -4.94 28.94 27.84
N VAL A 200 -6.13 29.50 27.58
CA VAL A 200 -6.33 30.94 27.35
C VAL A 200 -6.65 31.62 28.68
N PHE A 201 -5.90 32.66 29.04
CA PHE A 201 -6.18 33.45 30.24
C PHE A 201 -7.62 34.01 30.22
N PRO A 202 -8.34 34.00 31.35
CA PRO A 202 -9.75 34.41 31.40
C PRO A 202 -10.03 35.78 30.75
N GLU A 203 -9.14 36.75 30.94
CA GLU A 203 -9.21 38.10 30.38
C GLU A 203 -9.12 38.16 28.84
N HIS A 204 -8.58 37.13 28.19
CA HIS A 204 -8.44 37.04 26.73
C HIS A 204 -9.47 36.13 26.07
N LYS A 205 -10.26 35.37 26.83
CA LYS A 205 -11.23 34.41 26.26
C LYS A 205 -12.27 35.08 25.37
N GLU A 206 -12.81 36.21 25.80
CA GLU A 206 -13.83 36.93 25.03
C GLU A 206 -13.26 37.43 23.69
N GLN A 207 -12.00 37.86 23.65
CA GLN A 207 -11.34 38.31 22.42
C GLN A 207 -10.99 37.16 21.47
N VAL A 208 -10.49 36.04 22.01
CA VAL A 208 -10.05 34.87 21.23
C VAL A 208 -11.24 34.11 20.64
N PHE A 209 -12.34 33.99 21.40
CA PHE A 209 -13.54 33.25 20.98
C PHE A 209 -14.69 34.14 20.51
N ALA A 210 -14.45 35.45 20.33
CA ALA A 210 -15.44 36.33 19.74
C ALA A 210 -15.80 35.85 18.33
N PRO A 211 -17.08 35.74 17.98
CA PRO A 211 -17.49 35.39 16.62
C PRO A 211 -16.92 36.42 15.64
N SER A 212 -16.13 35.92 14.67
CA SER A 212 -15.54 36.72 13.62
C SER A 212 -16.61 37.57 12.91
N LYS A 213 -16.46 38.89 12.92
CA LYS A 213 -17.33 39.83 12.19
C LYS A 213 -17.16 39.75 10.67
N THR A 214 -16.21 38.95 10.16
CA THR A 214 -15.81 38.93 8.74
C THR A 214 -16.31 37.74 7.92
N CYS A 215 -17.04 36.77 8.48
CA CYS A 215 -17.80 35.82 7.66
C CYS A 215 -19.15 36.41 7.20
N SER A 216 -19.09 37.48 6.43
CA SER A 216 -20.24 38.02 5.70
C SER A 216 -20.20 37.55 4.25
N LYS A 217 -21.05 36.56 3.95
CA LYS A 217 -21.64 36.26 2.63
C LYS A 217 -20.69 35.71 1.55
N ALA A 218 -20.48 34.40 1.55
CA ALA A 218 -20.65 33.67 0.29
C ALA A 218 -22.16 33.39 0.15
N LYS A 219 -22.87 34.26 -0.58
CA LYS A 219 -24.21 33.91 -1.08
C LYS A 219 -24.04 32.81 -2.16
N PRO A 220 -25.05 31.93 -2.32
CA PRO A 220 -24.97 30.79 -3.23
C PRO A 220 -24.78 31.20 -4.69
#